data_AF-A0A662JEC7-F1
#
_entry.id   AF-A0A662JEC7-F1
#
_cell.length_a   1.000
_cell.length_b   1.000
_cell.length_c   1.000
_cell.angle_alpha   90.00
_cell.angle_beta   90.00
_cell.angle_gamma   90.00
#
_symmetry.space_group_name_H-M   'P 1'
#
loop_
_entity.id
_entity.type
_entity.pdbx_description
1 polymer ?
#
loop_
_entity_poly.entity_id
_entity_poly.type
_entity_poly.pdbx_seq_one_letter_code
_entity_poly.pdbx_strand_id
1 'polypeptide(L)'
;MLLEVSPMIDEIEISRAIIKAFLTDFIENLELDVVIVGAGPSGLTAARYLAKEGVRVTVFERNLYVGGGIWGGGIMFPRIVVQEEAKELLEEIGVNLRKADKGYYIADAVEVVSKCTAAAIDAGAKIYIGMNVEDVMFRKEDGHYRICGVVINWNAVELAGLHVDPIAVKAKVVIDATGHEASVVRKVKEKLPEANIKGKILEKPMWAEVGEKAVVENTREVVPGLIVAGMAANAVF
;
A
#
# COMPACT_ATOMS: atom_id res chain seq x y z
N MET A 1 30.29 14.60 -25.18
CA MET A 1 30.99 14.57 -23.88
C MET A 1 31.26 13.10 -23.60
N LEU A 2 32.47 12.63 -23.86
CA LEU A 2 32.87 11.27 -23.51
C LEU A 2 32.90 11.21 -21.99
N LEU A 3 32.03 10.41 -21.39
CA LEU A 3 32.10 10.12 -19.95
C LEU A 3 33.41 9.38 -19.74
N GLU A 4 34.38 10.02 -19.08
CA GLU A 4 35.50 9.30 -18.48
C GLU A 4 34.89 8.19 -17.61
N VAL A 5 35.27 6.95 -17.89
CA VAL A 5 34.77 5.80 -17.14
C VAL A 5 35.30 5.93 -15.72
N SER A 6 34.37 6.20 -14.79
CA SER A 6 34.55 6.32 -13.35
C SER A 6 35.27 5.08 -12.76
N PRO A 7 35.86 5.18 -11.56
CA PRO A 7 36.95 4.34 -11.08
C PRO A 7 36.59 2.86 -11.00
N MET A 8 37.63 2.01 -10.92
CA MET A 8 37.56 0.57 -10.72
C MET A 8 36.47 0.23 -9.70
N ILE A 9 35.38 -0.37 -10.18
CA ILE A 9 34.24 -0.78 -9.37
C ILE A 9 34.64 -2.06 -8.64
N ASP A 10 34.61 -2.07 -7.31
CA ASP A 10 34.88 -3.24 -6.47
C ASP A 10 33.58 -3.91 -6.01
N GLU A 11 33.46 -5.22 -6.25
CA GLU A 11 32.24 -5.99 -5.95
C GLU A 11 31.93 -6.04 -4.45
N ILE A 12 32.97 -6.03 -3.60
CA ILE A 12 32.81 -6.05 -2.14
C ILE A 12 32.33 -4.69 -1.63
N GLU A 13 32.83 -3.60 -2.19
CA GLU A 13 32.38 -2.25 -1.88
C GLU A 13 30.91 -2.03 -2.27
N ILE A 14 30.49 -2.48 -3.46
CA ILE A 14 29.07 -2.44 -3.87
C ILE A 14 28.21 -3.21 -2.88
N SER A 15 28.58 -4.46 -2.59
CA SER A 15 27.81 -5.33 -1.69
C SER A 15 27.68 -4.71 -0.30
N ARG A 16 28.78 -4.17 0.23
CA ARG A 16 28.80 -3.49 1.52
C ARG A 16 27.92 -2.24 1.53
N ALA A 17 27.94 -1.46 0.45
CA ALA A 17 27.12 -0.26 0.33
C ALA A 17 25.62 -0.60 0.35
N ILE A 18 25.19 -1.57 -0.44
CA ILE A 18 23.79 -2.01 -0.50
C ILE A 18 23.32 -2.57 0.85
N ILE A 19 24.09 -3.47 1.46
CA ILE A 19 23.74 -4.09 2.75
C ILE A 19 23.61 -3.02 3.84
N LYS A 20 24.60 -2.12 3.95
CA LYS A 20 24.57 -1.05 4.95
C LYS A 20 23.37 -0.13 4.76
N ALA A 21 23.13 0.34 3.54
CA ALA A 21 22.02 1.24 3.25
C ALA A 21 20.68 0.59 3.59
N PHE A 22 20.47 -0.66 3.16
CA PHE A 22 19.25 -1.39 3.47
C PHE A 22 19.06 -1.58 4.98
N LEU A 23 20.08 -2.05 5.69
CA LEU A 23 19.97 -2.30 7.13
C LEU A 23 19.72 -1.02 7.92
N THR A 24 20.39 0.09 7.58
CA THR A 24 20.15 1.39 8.22
C THR A 24 18.70 1.81 8.01
N ASP A 25 18.24 1.88 6.76
CA ASP A 25 16.86 2.27 6.43
C ASP A 25 15.85 1.36 7.12
N PHE A 26 16.09 0.04 7.09
CA PHE A 26 15.16 -0.93 7.63
C PHE A 26 15.03 -0.85 9.15
N ILE A 27 16.15 -0.67 9.88
CA ILE A 27 16.15 -0.48 11.33
C ILE A 27 15.39 0.81 11.70
N GLU A 28 15.60 1.90 10.97
CA GLU A 28 14.91 3.18 11.21
C GLU A 28 13.39 3.09 10.99
N ASN A 29 12.93 2.12 10.19
CA ASN A 29 11.52 1.90 9.86
C ASN A 29 10.87 0.74 10.64
N LEU A 30 11.44 0.31 11.78
CA LEU A 30 10.80 -0.68 12.68
C LEU A 30 9.74 -0.07 13.61
N GLU A 31 9.76 1.26 13.82
CA GLU A 31 8.79 1.98 14.65
C GLU A 31 8.23 3.21 13.91
N LEU A 32 6.99 3.09 13.45
CA LEU A 32 6.36 4.02 12.52
C LEU A 32 5.12 4.69 13.12
N ASP A 33 4.69 5.79 12.52
CA ASP A 33 3.39 6.37 12.82
C ASP A 33 2.30 5.59 12.07
N VAL A 34 2.52 5.31 10.79
CA VAL A 34 1.59 4.56 9.95
C VAL A 34 2.31 3.49 9.14
N VAL A 35 1.74 2.28 9.14
CA VAL A 35 2.06 1.24 8.16
C VAL A 35 0.90 1.10 7.18
N ILE A 36 1.21 1.06 5.89
CA ILE A 36 0.25 0.80 4.82
C ILE A 36 0.57 -0.56 4.20
N VAL A 37 -0.44 -1.41 4.05
CA VAL A 37 -0.27 -2.74 3.45
C VAL A 37 -0.89 -2.75 2.06
N GLY A 38 -0.05 -2.91 1.04
CA GLY A 38 -0.40 -2.84 -0.38
C GLY A 38 -0.02 -1.52 -1.02
N ALA A 39 0.86 -1.57 -2.04
CA ALA A 39 1.28 -0.40 -2.82
C ALA A 39 0.42 -0.21 -4.08
N GLY A 40 -0.89 -0.45 -3.98
CA GLY A 40 -1.86 -0.11 -5.01
C GLY A 40 -2.18 1.40 -5.04
N PRO A 41 -3.13 1.85 -5.89
CA PRO A 41 -3.48 3.27 -5.99
C PRO A 41 -3.89 3.89 -4.65
N SER A 42 -4.79 3.25 -3.91
CA SER A 42 -5.24 3.77 -2.60
C SER A 42 -4.09 3.85 -1.59
N GLY A 43 -3.22 2.82 -1.55
CA GLY A 43 -2.07 2.77 -0.66
C GLY A 43 -1.03 3.85 -0.96
N LEU A 44 -0.66 4.01 -2.24
CA LEU A 44 0.29 5.04 -2.68
C LEU A 44 -0.25 6.46 -2.48
N THR A 45 -1.54 6.68 -2.76
CA THR A 45 -2.19 7.97 -2.52
C THR A 45 -2.24 8.29 -1.02
N ALA A 46 -2.64 7.34 -0.17
CA ALA A 46 -2.62 7.52 1.29
C ALA A 46 -1.20 7.80 1.80
N ALA A 47 -0.20 7.06 1.30
CA ALA A 47 1.20 7.25 1.67
C ALA A 47 1.67 8.67 1.35
N ARG A 48 1.39 9.16 0.14
CA ARG A 48 1.74 10.51 -0.30
C ARG A 48 1.15 11.58 0.61
N TYR A 49 -0.15 11.55 0.86
CA TYR A 49 -0.79 12.61 1.66
C TYR A 49 -0.35 12.57 3.12
N LEU A 50 -0.20 11.38 3.73
CA LEU A 50 0.29 11.27 5.10
C LEU A 50 1.75 11.75 5.22
N ALA A 51 2.62 11.35 4.30
CA ALA A 51 4.03 11.74 4.33
C ALA A 51 4.21 13.25 4.11
N LYS A 52 3.39 13.89 3.25
CA LYS A 52 3.35 15.36 3.10
C LYS A 52 3.06 16.09 4.41
N GLU A 53 2.28 15.49 5.30
CA GLU A 53 1.97 16.03 6.63
C GLU A 53 3.03 15.67 7.69
N GLY A 54 4.19 15.13 7.27
CA GLY A 54 5.29 14.78 8.17
C GLY A 54 5.08 13.50 8.97
N VAL A 55 4.07 12.69 8.62
CA VAL A 55 3.83 11.38 9.24
C VAL A 55 4.89 10.40 8.76
N ARG A 56 5.49 9.62 9.67
CA ARG A 56 6.44 8.57 9.28
C ARG A 56 5.69 7.35 8.76
N VAL A 57 5.68 7.19 7.44
CA VAL A 57 4.91 6.18 6.71
C VAL A 57 5.82 5.17 6.04
N THR A 58 5.50 3.89 6.19
CA THR A 58 6.05 2.82 5.35
C THR A 58 4.93 2.03 4.69
N VAL A 59 5.13 1.72 3.40
CA VAL A 59 4.27 0.84 2.61
C VAL A 59 4.97 -0.50 2.43
N PHE A 60 4.29 -1.60 2.75
CA PHE A 60 4.74 -2.97 2.43
C PHE A 60 3.93 -3.54 1.28
N GLU A 61 4.63 -3.99 0.23
CA GLU A 61 4.06 -4.60 -0.97
C GLU A 61 4.64 -6.00 -1.17
N ARG A 62 3.76 -6.99 -1.35
CA ARG A 62 4.17 -8.39 -1.51
C ARG A 62 4.86 -8.67 -2.84
N ASN A 63 4.48 -7.95 -3.89
CA ASN A 63 5.08 -8.10 -5.21
C ASN A 63 6.44 -7.40 -5.30
N LEU A 64 7.27 -7.77 -6.27
CA LEU A 64 8.49 -7.02 -6.63
C LEU A 64 8.20 -5.75 -7.46
N TYR A 65 6.94 -5.37 -7.58
CA TYR A 65 6.48 -4.18 -8.28
C TYR A 65 5.33 -3.56 -7.48
N VAL A 66 5.20 -2.25 -7.58
CA VAL A 66 4.10 -1.46 -7.00
C VAL A 66 2.98 -1.25 -8.02
N GLY A 67 1.91 -0.56 -7.64
CA GLY A 67 0.80 -0.17 -8.52
C GLY A 67 -0.39 -1.12 -8.52
N GLY A 68 -0.24 -2.31 -7.95
CA GLY A 68 -1.31 -3.31 -7.87
C GLY A 68 -1.95 -3.59 -9.24
N GLY A 69 -3.28 -3.58 -9.29
CA GLY A 69 -4.06 -3.91 -10.48
C GLY A 69 -4.10 -2.86 -11.60
N ILE A 70 -3.40 -1.71 -11.48
CA ILE A 70 -3.54 -0.64 -12.47
C ILE A 70 -2.86 -0.95 -13.80
N TRP A 71 -1.69 -1.60 -13.80
CA TRP A 71 -0.84 -1.74 -15.00
C TRP A 71 -1.57 -2.22 -16.26
N GLY A 72 -2.47 -3.19 -16.11
CA GLY A 72 -3.22 -3.78 -17.23
C GLY A 72 -4.42 -2.94 -17.69
N GLY A 73 -4.79 -1.89 -16.96
CA GLY A 73 -6.03 -1.14 -17.16
C GLY A 73 -7.27 -2.04 -17.24
N GLY A 74 -8.19 -1.72 -18.14
CA GLY A 74 -9.38 -2.55 -18.38
C GLY A 74 -9.10 -3.63 -19.41
N ILE A 75 -9.25 -4.91 -19.05
CA ILE A 75 -9.07 -6.08 -19.93
C ILE A 75 -7.77 -6.06 -20.76
N MET A 76 -6.64 -5.69 -20.13
CA MET A 76 -5.32 -5.55 -20.77
C MET A 76 -5.21 -4.39 -21.76
N PHE A 77 -6.17 -3.47 -21.78
CA PHE A 77 -6.00 -2.16 -22.40
C PHE A 77 -5.43 -1.22 -21.34
N PRO A 78 -4.16 -0.77 -21.45
CA PRO A 78 -3.44 -0.04 -20.40
C PRO A 78 -3.92 1.42 -20.28
N ARG A 79 -5.23 1.59 -20.10
CA ARG A 79 -5.94 2.84 -19.97
C ARG A 79 -6.86 2.72 -18.78
N ILE A 80 -6.85 3.73 -17.92
CA ILE A 80 -7.79 3.86 -16.82
C ILE A 80 -8.72 5.04 -17.06
N VAL A 81 -9.87 4.98 -16.41
CA VAL A 81 -10.84 6.09 -16.35
C VAL A 81 -10.77 6.70 -14.96
N VAL A 82 -10.78 8.03 -14.89
CA VAL A 82 -11.00 8.78 -13.65
C VAL A 82 -12.17 9.75 -13.85
N GLN A 83 -12.96 9.95 -12.80
CA GLN A 83 -14.08 10.89 -12.79
C GLN A 83 -13.59 12.32 -12.53
N GLU A 84 -14.39 13.32 -12.92
CA GLU A 84 -14.10 14.74 -12.72
C GLU A 84 -13.71 15.05 -11.27
N GLU A 85 -14.39 14.45 -10.29
CA GLU A 85 -14.20 14.69 -8.86
C GLU A 85 -12.86 14.16 -8.32
N ALA A 86 -12.26 13.19 -9.00
CA ALA A 86 -11.01 12.56 -8.57
C ALA A 86 -9.80 12.92 -9.46
N LYS A 87 -10.02 13.66 -10.56
CA LYS A 87 -8.97 13.98 -11.53
C LYS A 87 -7.84 14.80 -10.92
N GLU A 88 -8.17 15.69 -9.98
CA GLU A 88 -7.21 16.61 -9.35
C GLU A 88 -6.09 15.83 -8.64
N LEU A 89 -6.42 14.68 -8.04
CA LEU A 89 -5.45 13.79 -7.39
C LEU A 89 -4.33 13.34 -8.35
N LEU A 90 -4.67 13.14 -9.62
CA LEU A 90 -3.74 12.73 -10.67
C LEU A 90 -3.06 13.94 -11.34
N GLU A 91 -3.76 15.06 -11.50
CA GLU A 91 -3.19 16.32 -12.01
C GLU A 91 -2.10 16.85 -11.07
N GLU A 92 -2.29 16.76 -9.75
CA GLU A 92 -1.31 17.19 -8.75
C GLU A 92 0.04 16.44 -8.83
N ILE A 93 0.05 15.22 -9.35
CA ILE A 93 1.27 14.42 -9.58
C ILE A 93 1.71 14.48 -11.04
N GLY A 94 1.08 15.37 -11.82
CA GLY A 94 1.43 15.66 -13.20
C GLY A 94 1.01 14.59 -14.21
N VAL A 95 0.09 13.69 -13.89
CA VAL A 95 -0.40 12.68 -14.87
C VAL A 95 -1.12 13.37 -16.02
N ASN A 96 -0.82 12.96 -17.24
CA ASN A 96 -1.51 13.47 -18.43
C ASN A 96 -2.92 12.87 -18.52
N LEU A 97 -3.93 13.72 -18.39
CA LEU A 97 -5.33 13.35 -18.53
C LEU A 97 -5.89 13.81 -19.86
N ARG A 98 -6.51 12.89 -20.60
CA ARG A 98 -7.28 13.20 -21.80
C ARG A 98 -8.77 13.21 -21.45
N LYS A 99 -9.43 14.35 -21.61
CA LYS A 99 -10.88 14.43 -21.47
C LYS A 99 -11.58 13.46 -22.44
N ALA A 100 -12.56 12.74 -21.93
CA ALA A 100 -13.49 11.89 -22.66
C ALA A 100 -14.92 12.39 -22.44
N ASP A 101 -15.90 11.65 -22.94
CA ASP A 101 -17.31 12.02 -22.81
C ASP A 101 -17.81 11.90 -21.36
N LYS A 102 -18.86 12.67 -21.03
CA LYS A 102 -19.63 12.55 -19.77
C LYS A 102 -18.81 12.76 -18.48
N GLY A 103 -17.82 13.65 -18.50
CA GLY A 103 -17.03 13.98 -17.29
C GLY A 103 -15.96 12.94 -16.94
N TYR A 104 -15.66 12.02 -17.87
CA TYR A 104 -14.57 11.06 -17.72
C TYR A 104 -13.27 11.60 -18.28
N TYR A 105 -12.17 11.15 -17.68
CA TYR A 105 -10.82 11.41 -18.12
C TYR A 105 -10.08 10.08 -18.28
N ILE A 106 -9.29 9.98 -19.34
CA ILE A 106 -8.47 8.81 -19.62
C ILE A 106 -7.02 9.12 -19.26
N ALA A 107 -6.38 8.20 -18.56
CA ALA A 107 -4.95 8.23 -18.28
C ALA A 107 -4.26 6.96 -18.78
N ASP A 108 -2.97 7.06 -19.08
CA ASP A 108 -2.12 5.90 -19.30
C ASP A 108 -1.85 5.19 -17.96
N ALA A 109 -2.13 3.89 -17.91
CA ALA A 109 -1.98 3.11 -16.67
C ALA A 109 -0.53 3.06 -16.15
N VAL A 110 0.45 2.96 -17.06
CA VAL A 110 1.89 2.92 -16.73
C VAL A 110 2.33 4.25 -16.14
N GLU A 111 1.86 5.34 -16.74
CA GLU A 111 2.15 6.70 -16.27
C GLU A 111 1.58 6.92 -14.86
N VAL A 112 0.34 6.51 -14.62
CA VAL A 112 -0.33 6.66 -13.33
C VAL A 112 0.44 5.94 -12.22
N VAL A 113 0.79 4.67 -12.41
CA VAL A 113 1.56 3.93 -11.40
C VAL A 113 2.91 4.61 -11.15
N SER A 114 3.62 4.98 -12.22
CA SER A 114 4.95 5.59 -12.11
C SER A 114 4.91 6.89 -11.32
N LYS A 115 3.94 7.77 -11.63
CA LYS A 115 3.81 9.08 -10.97
C LYS A 115 3.26 8.98 -9.55
N CYS A 116 2.31 8.08 -9.28
CA CYS A 116 1.85 7.83 -7.91
C CYS A 116 2.99 7.33 -7.03
N THR A 117 3.83 6.43 -7.56
CA THR A 117 4.98 5.88 -6.84
C THR A 117 6.01 6.96 -6.55
N ALA A 118 6.43 7.71 -7.58
CA ALA A 118 7.38 8.80 -7.43
C ALA A 118 6.88 9.83 -6.43
N ALA A 119 5.62 10.27 -6.56
CA ALA A 119 5.04 11.28 -5.69
C ALA A 119 4.90 10.84 -4.22
N ALA A 120 4.71 9.54 -3.95
CA ALA A 120 4.72 9.01 -2.58
C ALA A 120 6.14 9.02 -1.98
N ILE A 121 7.13 8.61 -2.76
CA ILE A 121 8.55 8.61 -2.34
C ILE A 121 9.04 10.05 -2.11
N ASP A 122 8.76 10.95 -3.05
CA ASP A 122 9.14 12.37 -2.97
C ASP A 122 8.48 13.08 -1.78
N ALA A 123 7.30 12.61 -1.34
CA ALA A 123 6.64 13.09 -0.13
C ALA A 123 7.28 12.55 1.17
N GLY A 124 8.20 11.58 1.08
CA GLY A 124 8.90 11.00 2.22
C GLY A 124 8.41 9.63 2.68
N ALA A 125 7.48 8.99 1.96
CA ALA A 125 7.06 7.63 2.29
C ALA A 125 8.13 6.60 1.89
N LYS A 126 8.41 5.63 2.76
CA LYS A 126 9.25 4.47 2.41
C LYS A 126 8.39 3.36 1.80
N ILE A 127 8.89 2.68 0.79
CA ILE A 127 8.19 1.56 0.15
C ILE A 127 9.13 0.35 0.14
N TYR A 128 8.69 -0.75 0.73
CA TYR A 128 9.35 -2.06 0.65
C TYR A 128 8.54 -2.99 -0.23
N ILE A 129 9.17 -3.48 -1.31
CA ILE A 129 8.62 -4.48 -2.23
C ILE A 129 9.12 -5.87 -1.86
N GLY A 130 8.40 -6.91 -2.28
CA GLY A 130 8.73 -8.30 -1.98
C GLY A 130 8.48 -8.69 -0.52
N MET A 131 7.78 -7.86 0.27
CA MET A 131 7.51 -8.11 1.69
C MET A 131 6.01 -8.33 1.89
N ASN A 132 5.65 -9.51 2.39
CA ASN A 132 4.28 -9.83 2.76
C ASN A 132 4.02 -9.47 4.22
N VAL A 133 2.84 -8.94 4.50
CA VAL A 133 2.32 -8.82 5.87
C VAL A 133 1.57 -10.11 6.19
N GLU A 134 2.23 -11.00 6.93
CA GLU A 134 1.70 -12.32 7.22
C GLU A 134 0.78 -12.35 8.46
N ASP A 135 0.91 -11.38 9.36
CA ASP A 135 0.05 -11.21 10.55
C ASP A 135 0.05 -9.75 11.07
N VAL A 136 -0.62 -9.51 12.20
CA VAL A 136 -0.67 -8.22 12.88
C VAL A 136 -0.11 -8.30 14.31
N MET A 137 0.37 -7.15 14.81
CA MET A 137 0.60 -6.97 16.24
C MET A 137 -0.67 -6.41 16.88
N PHE A 138 -1.08 -6.97 18.03
CA PHE A 138 -2.21 -6.44 18.80
C PHE A 138 -1.90 -6.30 20.29
N ARG A 139 -2.63 -5.41 20.96
CA ARG A 139 -2.62 -5.22 22.43
C ARG A 139 -4.05 -5.09 22.93
N LYS A 140 -4.23 -5.27 24.24
CA LYS A 140 -5.48 -5.01 24.94
C LYS A 140 -5.33 -3.73 25.75
N GLU A 141 -6.11 -2.71 25.43
CA GLU A 141 -6.10 -1.39 26.05
C GLU A 141 -7.53 -1.07 26.50
N ASP A 142 -7.71 -0.76 27.80
CA ASP A 142 -9.01 -0.45 28.40
C ASP A 142 -10.14 -1.47 28.07
N GLY A 143 -9.78 -2.75 27.99
CA GLY A 143 -10.72 -3.83 27.69
C GLY A 143 -10.98 -4.06 26.20
N HIS A 144 -10.42 -3.23 25.31
CA HIS A 144 -10.58 -3.33 23.85
C HIS A 144 -9.29 -3.81 23.18
N TYR A 145 -9.43 -4.55 22.07
CA TYR A 145 -8.29 -4.94 21.24
C TYR A 145 -7.90 -3.79 20.31
N ARG A 146 -6.60 -3.51 20.24
CA ARG A 146 -6.00 -2.51 19.35
C ARG A 146 -4.91 -3.13 18.50
N ILE A 147 -4.94 -2.89 17.19
CA ILE A 147 -3.85 -3.20 16.28
C ILE A 147 -2.77 -2.13 16.43
N CYS A 148 -1.52 -2.57 16.65
CA CYS A 148 -0.38 -1.69 16.97
C CYS A 148 0.86 -1.97 16.10
N GLY A 149 0.67 -2.60 14.95
CA GLY A 149 1.75 -2.96 14.03
C GLY A 149 1.41 -4.15 13.16
N VAL A 150 2.40 -4.56 12.37
CA VAL A 150 2.31 -5.69 11.43
C VAL A 150 3.42 -6.69 11.70
N VAL A 151 3.22 -7.91 11.22
CA VAL A 151 4.22 -8.98 11.20
C VAL A 151 4.53 -9.27 9.74
N ILE A 152 5.80 -9.12 9.36
CA ILE A 152 6.26 -9.17 7.98
C ILE A 152 7.24 -10.30 7.73
N ASN A 153 7.23 -10.79 6.50
CA ASN A 153 8.18 -11.75 5.98
C ASN A 153 8.48 -11.43 4.51
N TRP A 154 9.55 -12.00 3.96
CA TRP A 154 9.76 -11.92 2.53
C TRP A 154 8.70 -12.76 1.82
N ASN A 155 8.03 -12.22 0.81
CA ASN A 155 7.05 -12.96 0.01
C ASN A 155 7.71 -14.17 -0.70
N ALA A 156 9.02 -14.13 -0.95
CA ALA A 156 9.78 -15.28 -1.43
C ALA A 156 9.75 -16.48 -0.48
N VAL A 157 9.72 -16.27 0.84
CA VAL A 157 9.60 -17.35 1.84
C VAL A 157 8.25 -18.04 1.71
N GLU A 158 7.17 -17.25 1.61
CA GLU A 158 5.80 -17.76 1.44
C GLU A 158 5.64 -18.50 0.11
N LEU A 159 6.09 -17.91 -1.00
CA LEU A 159 6.01 -18.53 -2.33
C LEU A 159 6.80 -19.84 -2.42
N ALA A 160 7.91 -19.95 -1.68
CA ALA A 160 8.73 -21.15 -1.61
C ALA A 160 8.20 -22.18 -0.59
N GLY A 161 7.19 -21.84 0.22
CA GLY A 161 6.66 -22.72 1.27
C GLY A 161 7.67 -23.02 2.38
N LEU A 162 8.59 -22.10 2.65
CA LEU A 162 9.65 -22.28 3.65
C LEU A 162 9.13 -22.00 5.07
N HIS A 163 9.64 -22.74 6.05
CA HIS A 163 9.34 -22.51 7.47
C HIS A 163 10.38 -21.56 8.06
N VAL A 164 10.13 -20.25 7.96
CA VAL A 164 10.99 -19.18 8.50
C VAL A 164 10.12 -18.21 9.27
N ASP A 165 10.48 -17.95 10.52
CA ASP A 165 9.75 -17.02 11.38
C ASP A 165 9.79 -15.58 10.82
N PRO A 166 8.68 -14.83 10.95
CA PRO A 166 8.61 -13.43 10.56
C PRO A 166 9.22 -12.50 11.62
N ILE A 167 9.25 -11.20 11.30
CA ILE A 167 9.59 -10.15 12.26
C ILE A 167 8.47 -9.12 12.39
N ALA A 168 8.49 -8.35 13.47
CA ALA A 168 7.44 -7.37 13.79
C ALA A 168 7.87 -5.94 13.46
N VAL A 169 6.93 -5.15 12.95
CA VAL A 169 7.07 -3.69 12.73
C VAL A 169 5.94 -2.98 13.47
N LYS A 170 6.31 -2.09 14.38
CA LYS A 170 5.36 -1.37 15.23
C LYS A 170 4.82 -0.14 14.50
N ALA A 171 3.52 0.10 14.63
CA ALA A 171 2.85 1.26 14.05
C ALA A 171 1.74 1.78 14.97
N LYS A 172 1.49 3.09 14.98
CA LYS A 172 0.32 3.63 15.72
C LYS A 172 -0.98 3.30 15.01
N VAL A 173 -0.96 3.27 13.67
CA VAL A 173 -2.09 2.92 12.80
C VAL A 173 -1.59 2.01 11.66
N VAL A 174 -2.40 1.02 11.31
CA VAL A 174 -2.23 0.20 10.11
C VAL A 174 -3.35 0.51 9.12
N ILE A 175 -3.03 0.67 7.84
CA ILE A 175 -4.00 0.84 6.76
C ILE A 175 -3.94 -0.40 5.87
N ASP A 176 -5.04 -1.15 5.83
CA ASP A 176 -5.27 -2.22 4.86
C ASP A 176 -5.70 -1.60 3.52
N ALA A 177 -4.78 -1.60 2.57
CA ALA A 177 -4.98 -1.17 1.20
C ALA A 177 -4.76 -2.34 0.22
N THR A 178 -4.98 -3.59 0.64
CA THR A 178 -4.65 -4.80 -0.15
C THR A 178 -5.71 -5.12 -1.21
N GLY A 179 -6.57 -4.17 -1.54
CA GLY A 179 -7.66 -4.31 -2.51
C GLY A 179 -8.74 -5.30 -2.05
N HIS A 180 -9.39 -5.95 -3.02
CA HIS A 180 -10.52 -6.87 -2.82
C HIS A 180 -10.27 -8.00 -1.80
N GLU A 181 -9.00 -8.35 -1.58
CA GLU A 181 -8.64 -9.37 -0.61
C GLU A 181 -8.89 -8.92 0.83
N ALA A 182 -8.71 -7.63 1.16
CA ALA A 182 -8.70 -7.11 2.53
C ALA A 182 -7.95 -8.05 3.49
N SER A 183 -6.72 -8.41 3.10
CA SER A 183 -6.01 -9.57 3.65
C SER A 183 -5.61 -9.36 5.11
N VAL A 184 -5.34 -8.11 5.52
CA VAL A 184 -5.02 -7.78 6.91
C VAL A 184 -6.28 -7.93 7.77
N VAL A 185 -7.41 -7.39 7.31
CA VAL A 185 -8.69 -7.54 8.03
C VAL A 185 -9.13 -9.00 8.12
N ARG A 186 -8.93 -9.80 7.06
CA ARG A 186 -9.19 -11.26 7.10
C ARG A 186 -8.36 -11.95 8.18
N LYS A 187 -7.07 -11.66 8.25
CA LYS A 187 -6.17 -12.22 9.28
C LYS A 187 -6.63 -11.86 10.69
N VAL A 188 -6.98 -10.60 10.93
CA VAL A 188 -7.54 -10.18 12.23
C VAL A 188 -8.82 -10.94 12.55
N LYS A 189 -9.75 -11.06 11.60
CA LYS A 189 -11.00 -11.78 11.81
C LYS A 189 -10.80 -13.26 12.14
N GLU A 190 -9.85 -13.90 11.45
CA GLU A 190 -9.58 -15.33 11.58
C GLU A 190 -8.81 -15.66 12.87
N LYS A 191 -7.79 -14.85 13.20
CA LYS A 191 -6.88 -15.11 14.33
C LYS A 191 -7.27 -14.42 15.63
N LEU A 192 -8.08 -13.36 15.54
CA LEU A 192 -8.53 -12.56 16.70
C LEU A 192 -10.04 -12.25 16.60
N PRO A 193 -10.91 -13.27 16.57
CA PRO A 193 -12.36 -13.08 16.40
C PRO A 193 -12.98 -12.22 17.51
N GLU A 194 -12.43 -12.22 18.71
CA GLU A 194 -12.89 -11.42 19.84
C GLU A 194 -12.58 -9.91 19.73
N ALA A 195 -11.80 -9.49 18.73
CA ALA A 195 -11.59 -8.09 18.42
C ALA A 195 -12.85 -7.37 17.94
N ASN A 196 -13.91 -8.11 17.60
CA ASN A 196 -15.21 -7.59 17.16
C ASN A 196 -15.06 -6.54 16.04
N ILE A 197 -14.41 -6.94 14.95
CA ILE A 197 -14.22 -6.07 13.79
C ILE A 197 -15.58 -5.52 13.29
N LYS A 198 -15.60 -4.26 12.89
CA LYS A 198 -16.76 -3.65 12.25
C LYS A 198 -16.87 -4.15 10.80
N GLY A 199 -18.10 -4.37 10.33
CA GLY A 199 -18.35 -4.78 8.96
C GLY A 199 -18.35 -6.30 8.75
N LYS A 200 -18.52 -6.72 7.50
CA LYS A 200 -18.51 -8.11 7.07
C LYS A 200 -17.74 -8.21 5.76
N ILE A 201 -16.74 -9.09 5.74
CA ILE A 201 -15.95 -9.35 4.54
C ILE A 201 -16.84 -10.04 3.49
N LEU A 202 -17.43 -9.26 2.59
CA LEU A 202 -18.35 -9.69 1.54
C LEU A 202 -18.49 -8.60 0.47
N GLU A 203 -17.62 -8.66 -0.54
CA GLU A 203 -17.76 -7.80 -1.71
C GLU A 203 -18.97 -8.22 -2.58
N LYS A 204 -19.68 -7.23 -3.14
CA LYS A 204 -20.86 -7.43 -4.01
C LYS A 204 -20.47 -7.46 -5.50
N PRO A 205 -21.32 -8.02 -6.38
CA PRO A 205 -21.14 -7.90 -7.82
C PRO A 205 -21.07 -6.44 -8.29
N MET A 206 -20.47 -6.22 -9.47
CA MET A 206 -20.16 -4.90 -9.99
C MET A 206 -21.42 -4.04 -10.21
N TRP A 207 -21.46 -2.90 -9.51
CA TRP A 207 -22.33 -1.77 -9.80
C TRP A 207 -21.49 -0.50 -9.60
N ALA A 208 -20.87 -0.01 -10.67
CA ALA A 208 -19.81 1.01 -10.60
C ALA A 208 -20.23 2.27 -9.83
N GLU A 209 -21.39 2.85 -10.14
CA GLU A 209 -21.89 4.06 -9.49
C GLU A 209 -22.03 3.91 -7.96
N VAL A 210 -22.63 2.81 -7.51
CA VAL A 210 -22.79 2.52 -6.07
C VAL A 210 -21.44 2.17 -5.44
N GLY A 211 -20.62 1.40 -6.15
CA GLY A 211 -19.31 0.96 -5.70
C GLY A 211 -18.36 2.11 -5.42
N GLU A 212 -18.20 3.04 -6.37
CA GLU A 212 -17.30 4.20 -6.24
C GLU A 212 -17.69 5.09 -5.05
N LYS A 213 -18.98 5.40 -4.91
CA LYS A 213 -19.48 6.17 -3.76
C LYS A 213 -19.22 5.44 -2.44
N ALA A 214 -19.48 4.12 -2.42
CA ALA A 214 -19.27 3.30 -1.24
C ALA A 214 -17.80 3.23 -0.83
N VAL A 215 -16.82 3.24 -1.74
CA VAL A 215 -15.39 3.19 -1.37
C VAL A 215 -15.03 4.33 -0.42
N VAL A 216 -15.50 5.54 -0.72
CA VAL A 216 -15.22 6.73 0.11
C VAL A 216 -15.93 6.63 1.45
N GLU A 217 -17.21 6.25 1.47
CA GLU A 217 -18.01 6.11 2.70
C GLU A 217 -17.52 4.97 3.60
N ASN A 218 -16.99 3.91 3.01
CA ASN A 218 -16.50 2.71 3.67
C ASN A 218 -15.05 2.83 4.14
N THR A 219 -14.31 3.85 3.71
CA THR A 219 -12.93 4.10 4.16
C THR A 219 -12.97 4.60 5.61
N ARG A 220 -12.75 3.68 6.56
CA ARG A 220 -12.85 3.96 8.00
C ARG A 220 -12.13 2.93 8.85
N GLU A 221 -12.05 3.21 10.14
CA GLU A 221 -11.48 2.29 11.14
C GLU A 221 -12.40 1.08 11.38
N VAL A 222 -11.84 -0.12 11.18
CA VAL A 222 -12.50 -1.42 11.32
C VAL A 222 -12.45 -1.91 12.76
N VAL A 223 -11.30 -1.76 13.40
CA VAL A 223 -11.00 -2.06 14.80
C VAL A 223 -9.94 -1.05 15.25
N PRO A 224 -9.86 -0.65 16.54
CA PRO A 224 -8.88 0.35 16.97
C PRO A 224 -7.48 0.11 16.39
N GLY A 225 -6.93 1.09 15.68
CA GLY A 225 -5.61 1.02 15.04
C GLY A 225 -5.55 0.37 13.66
N LEU A 226 -6.67 -0.10 13.09
CA LEU A 226 -6.74 -0.66 11.73
C LEU A 226 -7.81 0.03 10.88
N ILE A 227 -7.38 0.69 9.81
CA ILE A 227 -8.21 1.37 8.82
C ILE A 227 -8.20 0.58 7.51
N VAL A 228 -9.31 0.60 6.77
CA VAL A 228 -9.37 0.07 5.39
C VAL A 228 -9.46 1.21 4.38
N ALA A 229 -8.84 1.05 3.23
CA ALA A 229 -8.89 2.01 2.12
C ALA A 229 -8.93 1.34 0.74
N GLY A 230 -9.51 2.03 -0.24
CA GLY A 230 -9.70 1.49 -1.60
C GLY A 230 -10.63 0.29 -1.61
N MET A 231 -10.41 -0.69 -2.50
CA MET A 231 -11.30 -1.85 -2.61
C MET A 231 -11.36 -2.73 -1.34
N ALA A 232 -10.36 -2.64 -0.46
CA ALA A 232 -10.44 -3.29 0.86
C ALA A 232 -11.60 -2.74 1.71
N ALA A 233 -11.93 -1.45 1.54
CA ALA A 233 -13.05 -0.83 2.22
C ALA A 233 -14.39 -1.44 1.79
N ASN A 234 -14.63 -1.58 0.48
CA ASN A 234 -15.83 -2.23 -0.05
C ASN A 234 -15.86 -3.75 0.15
N ALA A 235 -14.70 -4.38 0.29
CA ALA A 235 -14.63 -5.78 0.67
C ALA A 235 -15.13 -5.98 2.12
N VAL A 236 -14.93 -5.00 3.01
CA VAL A 236 -15.25 -5.09 4.44
C VAL A 236 -16.61 -4.51 4.83
N PHE A 237 -17.14 -3.54 4.09
CA PHE A 237 -18.37 -2.80 4.44
C PHE A 237 -19.43 -2.76 3.33
#